data_AF-A0A8S2NRT2-F1
#
_entry.id   AF-A0A8S2NRT2-F1
#
_cell.length_a   1.000
_cell.length_b   1.000
_cell.length_c   1.000
_cell.angle_alpha   90.00
_cell.angle_beta   90.00
_cell.angle_gamma   90.00
#
_symmetry.space_group_name_H-M   'P 1'
#
loop_
_entity.id
_entity.type
_entity.pdbx_description
1 polymer ?
#
loop_
_entity_poly.entity_id
_entity_poly.type
_entity_poly.pdbx_seq_one_letter_code
_entity_poly.pdbx_strand_id
1 'polypeptide(L)' 'MVSHAIKGADQPRAQWYWKSNSDPWSTNGNEEWTKYSDIESAIIEEAFN' A
#
# COMPACT_ATOMS: atom_id res chain seq x y z
N MET A 1 16.54 -22.51 27.59
CA MET A 1 15.43 -21.64 27.15
C MET A 1 15.95 -20.22 27.20
N VAL A 2 16.29 -19.62 26.06
CA VAL A 2 16.63 -18.19 25.99
C VAL A 2 15.89 -17.60 24.79
N SER A 3 14.84 -16.84 25.07
CA SER A 3 14.06 -16.13 24.06
C SER A 3 14.82 -14.85 23.69
N HIS A 4 15.42 -14.80 22.51
CA HIS A 4 16.04 -13.61 21.94
C HIS A 4 15.34 -13.26 20.62
N ALA A 5 14.55 -12.18 20.64
CA ALA A 5 14.58 -11.11 19.63
C ALA A 5 13.53 -10.04 19.97
N ILE A 6 14.01 -8.84 20.31
CA ILE A 6 13.24 -7.59 20.27
C ILE A 6 13.06 -7.20 18.81
N LYS A 7 11.82 -7.01 18.35
CA LYS A 7 11.51 -6.05 17.30
C LYS A 7 10.04 -5.70 17.43
N GLY A 8 9.73 -4.43 17.73
CA GLY A 8 8.36 -3.95 17.64
C GLY A 8 7.79 -4.41 16.31
N ALA A 9 6.72 -5.20 16.35
CA ALA A 9 6.02 -5.61 15.16
C ALA A 9 5.39 -4.33 14.60
N ASP A 10 6.14 -3.65 13.73
CA ASP A 10 5.60 -2.83 12.66
C ASP A 10 4.61 -3.75 11.95
N GLN A 11 3.34 -3.66 12.33
CA GLN A 11 2.31 -4.42 11.65
C GLN A 11 2.40 -4.02 10.18
N PRO A 12 2.37 -4.97 9.23
CA PRO A 12 2.44 -4.62 7.83
C PRO A 12 1.21 -3.76 7.51
N ARG A 13 1.41 -2.44 7.42
CA ARG A 13 0.36 -1.49 7.04
C ARG A 13 -0.17 -1.87 5.67
N ALA A 14 -1.45 -1.61 5.42
CA ALA A 14 -2.02 -1.89 4.12
C ALA A 14 -1.28 -1.06 3.05
N GLN A 15 -0.73 -1.73 2.04
CA GLN A 15 -0.06 -1.04 0.93
C GLN A 15 -1.10 -0.63 -0.11
N TRP A 16 -1.29 0.69 -0.26
CA TRP A 16 -2.24 1.24 -1.22
C TRP A 16 -1.59 1.55 -2.57
N TYR A 17 -2.37 1.39 -3.64
CA TYR A 17 -1.98 1.62 -5.03
C TYR A 17 -3.07 2.40 -5.78
N TRP A 18 -2.69 3.11 -6.85
CA TRP A 18 -3.61 3.74 -7.79
C TRP A 18 -3.34 3.30 -9.22
N LYS A 19 -4.42 3.22 -10.02
CA LYS A 19 -4.34 2.88 -11.44
C LYS A 19 -3.74 4.05 -12.20
N SER A 20 -2.49 3.90 -12.63
CA SER A 20 -1.70 4.94 -13.29
C SER A 20 -1.68 4.82 -14.81
N ASN A 21 -2.61 4.03 -15.37
CA ASN A 21 -2.79 3.96 -16.81
C ASN A 21 -3.11 5.34 -17.40
N SER A 22 -2.48 5.64 -18.54
CA SER A 22 -2.73 6.88 -19.30
C SER A 22 -4.21 7.02 -19.69
N ASP A 23 -4.86 5.92 -20.08
CA ASP A 23 -6.30 5.85 -20.26
C ASP A 23 -6.95 5.10 -19.08
N PRO A 24 -7.59 5.79 -18.12
CA PRO A 24 -8.12 5.17 -16.91
C PRO A 24 -9.32 4.24 -17.20
N TRP A 25 -10.01 4.47 -18.33
CA TRP A 25 -11.22 3.76 -18.73
C TRP A 25 -10.96 2.57 -19.65
N SER A 26 -9.72 2.38 -20.12
CA SER A 26 -9.37 1.27 -21.00
C SER A 26 -9.59 -0.04 -20.26
N THR A 27 -10.39 -0.91 -20.89
CA THR A 27 -10.63 -2.29 -20.45
C THR A 27 -9.74 -3.29 -21.19
N ASN A 28 -8.97 -2.83 -22.18
CA ASN A 28 -8.14 -3.66 -23.05
C ASN A 28 -6.63 -3.40 -22.89
N GLY A 29 -6.23 -2.46 -22.02
CA GLY A 29 -4.83 -2.17 -21.71
C GLY A 29 -4.28 -3.03 -20.56
N ASN A 30 -2.96 -3.21 -20.51
CA ASN A 30 -2.31 -3.76 -19.32
C ASN A 30 -2.54 -2.80 -18.15
N GLU A 31 -3.03 -3.30 -17.03
CA GLU A 31 -3.26 -2.48 -15.84
C GLU A 31 -1.93 -2.07 -15.22
N GLU A 32 -1.72 -0.76 -15.07
CA GLU A 32 -0.53 -0.21 -14.44
C GLU A 32 -0.94 0.33 -13.07
N TRP A 33 -0.35 -0.23 -12.02
CA TRP A 33 -0.60 0.16 -10.64
C TRP A 33 0.65 0.79 -10.06
N THR A 34 0.53 2.04 -9.61
CA THR A 34 1.61 2.76 -8.94
C THR A 34 1.33 2.81 -7.45
N LYS A 35 2.35 2.55 -6.62
CA LYS A 35 2.23 2.60 -5.16
C LYS A 35 2.06 4.04 -4.67
N TYR A 36 1.24 4.23 -3.65
CA TYR A 36 1.26 5.45 -2.86
C TYR A 36 2.50 5.50 -1.97
N SER A 37 2.93 6.72 -1.62
CA SER A 37 3.98 6.92 -0.62
C SER A 37 3.53 6.40 0.75
N ASP A 38 4.47 6.20 1.68
CA ASP A 38 4.15 5.73 3.04
C ASP A 38 3.19 6.70 3.76
N ILE A 39 3.44 8.00 3.63
CA ILE A 39 2.60 9.07 4.18
C ILE A 39 1.19 9.04 3.58
N GLU A 40 1.08 8.93 2.27
CA GLU A 40 -0.22 8.91 1.58
C GLU A 40 -1.01 7.64 1.92
N SER A 41 -0.32 6.50 1.97
CA SER A 41 -0.92 5.22 2.39
C SER A 41 -1.43 5.31 3.83
N ALA A 42 -0.70 5.97 4.73
CA ALA A 42 -1.14 6.20 6.10
C ALA A 42 -2.41 7.06 6.19
N ILE A 43 -2.52 8.10 5.36
CA ILE A 43 -3.72 8.97 5.30
C ILE A 43 -4.93 8.18 4.77
N ILE A 44 -4.74 7.37 3.73
CA ILE A 44 -5.80 6.53 3.16
C ILE A 44 -6.26 5.48 4.17
N GLU A 45 -5.32 4.84 4.86
CA GLU A 45 -5.61 3.86 5.92
C GLU A 45 -6.37 4.49 7.09
N GLU A 46 -5.99 5.70 7.53
CA GLU A 46 -6.73 6.45 8.56
C GLU A 46 -8.17 6.77 8.11
N ALA A 47 -8.34 7.24 6.87
CA ALA A 47 -9.65 7.61 6.34
C ALA A 47 -10.58 6.41 6.08
N PHE A 48 -10.02 5.22 5.84
CA PHE A 48 -10.78 4.00 5.58
C PHE A 48 -11.36 3.37 6.87
N ASN A 49 -10.69 3.59 8.01
CA ASN A 49 -11.04 3.00 9.30
C ASN A 49 -12.09 3.80 10.08
#